data_AF-A0AAP6M994-F1
#
_entry.id   AF-A0AAP6M994-F1
#
_cell.length_a   1.000
_cell.length_b   1.000
_cell.length_c   1.000
_cell.angle_alpha   90.00
_cell.angle_beta   90.00
_cell.angle_gamma   90.00
#
_symmetry.space_group_name_H-M   'P 1'
#
loop_
_entity.id
_entity.type
_entity.pdbx_description
1 polymer ?
#
loop_
_entity_poly.entity_id
_entity_poly.type
_entity_poly.pdbx_seq_one_letter_code
_entity_poly.pdbx_strand_id
1 'polypeptide(L)'
;MILTQEILEILKQYTSAITSMDTKKELQEKTLNCKEITAYLSAKYGKEITYKRVIRSMKHLLESEALLPNSQQIIGIIGETKRKRYYYKNSISDVELKYLIDCVMHSKIFRKEQAGSLAKRLQALSNRNVVKLTPYVNDSFGEQR
;
A
#
# COMPACT_ATOMS: atom_id res chain seq x y z
N MET A 1 0.96 -21.95 -1.55
CA MET A 1 1.21 -20.52 -1.26
C MET A 1 2.19 -19.96 -2.28
N ILE A 2 1.79 -18.93 -3.03
CA ILE A 2 2.65 -18.23 -3.99
C ILE A 2 3.29 -17.05 -3.26
N LEU A 3 4.52 -17.25 -2.78
CA LEU A 3 5.21 -16.29 -1.91
C LEU A 3 5.44 -14.92 -2.57
N THR A 4 5.57 -14.90 -3.90
CA THR A 4 5.71 -13.67 -4.68
C THR A 4 4.44 -12.80 -4.62
N GLN A 5 3.27 -13.42 -4.68
CA GLN A 5 1.98 -12.71 -4.56
C GLN A 5 1.76 -12.16 -3.15
N GLU A 6 2.13 -12.92 -2.12
CA GLU A 6 2.04 -12.46 -0.73
C GLU A 6 3.00 -11.29 -0.43
N ILE A 7 4.22 -11.32 -1.00
CA ILE A 7 5.15 -10.20 -0.90
C ILE A 7 4.54 -8.94 -1.53
N LEU A 8 3.95 -9.06 -2.73
CA LEU A 8 3.29 -7.93 -3.39
C LEU A 8 2.14 -7.37 -2.56
N GLU A 9 1.33 -8.22 -1.95
CA GLU A 9 0.21 -7.79 -1.12
C GLU A 9 0.69 -7.03 0.13
N ILE A 10 1.76 -7.52 0.78
CA ILE A 10 2.39 -6.80 1.89
C ILE A 10 2.92 -5.44 1.43
N LEU A 11 3.61 -5.38 0.28
CA LEU A 11 4.10 -4.10 -0.23
C LEU A 11 2.95 -3.13 -0.52
N LYS A 12 1.84 -3.58 -1.10
CA LYS A 12 0.66 -2.73 -1.33
C LYS A 12 0.07 -2.18 -0.03
N GLN A 13 0.01 -3.00 1.02
CA GLN A 13 -0.52 -2.60 2.33
C GLN A 13 0.35 -1.53 3.02
N TYR A 14 1.66 -1.65 2.89
CA TYR A 14 2.62 -0.78 3.59
C TYR A 14 3.04 0.45 2.79
N THR A 15 2.83 0.46 1.47
CA THR A 15 3.30 1.57 0.65
C THR A 15 2.26 2.69 0.56
N SER A 16 2.72 3.92 0.81
CA SER A 16 2.06 5.15 0.35
C SER A 16 2.89 5.85 -0.72
N ALA A 17 2.30 6.79 -1.45
CA ALA A 17 3.02 7.55 -2.46
C ALA A 17 4.31 8.14 -1.87
N ILE A 18 5.41 7.87 -2.55
CA ILE A 18 6.74 8.35 -2.18
C ILE A 18 7.03 9.59 -3.03
N THR A 19 7.37 10.69 -2.36
CA THR A 19 7.70 11.96 -3.01
C THR A 19 9.17 12.31 -2.81
N SER A 20 9.70 13.21 -3.64
CA SER A 20 11.09 13.70 -3.49
C SER A 20 11.34 14.48 -2.20
N MET A 21 10.29 14.95 -1.52
CA MET A 21 10.37 15.70 -0.27
C MET A 21 10.27 14.82 0.97
N ASP A 22 10.04 13.51 0.82
CA ASP A 22 9.89 12.61 1.95
C ASP A 22 11.18 12.53 2.79
N THR A 23 11.03 12.71 4.10
CA THR A 23 12.12 12.57 5.06
C THR A 23 12.56 11.12 5.20
N LYS A 24 13.79 10.90 5.71
CA LYS A 24 14.31 9.55 5.95
C LYS A 24 13.39 8.70 6.84
N LYS A 25 12.70 9.32 7.80
CA LYS A 25 11.77 8.64 8.71
C LYS A 25 10.51 8.20 7.96
N GLU A 26 9.90 9.09 7.18
CA GLU A 26 8.72 8.78 6.36
C GLU A 26 9.03 7.68 5.34
N LEU A 27 10.20 7.73 4.69
CA LEU A 27 10.63 6.66 3.78
C LEU A 27 10.75 5.30 4.48
N GLN A 28 11.19 5.27 5.74
CA GLN A 28 11.25 4.02 6.51
C GLN A 28 9.85 3.48 6.83
N GLU A 29 8.88 4.35 7.11
CA GLU A 29 7.49 3.97 7.40
C GLU A 29 6.74 3.48 6.15
N LYS A 30 7.11 3.97 4.95
CA LYS A 30 6.45 3.67 3.67
C LYS A 30 7.10 2.54 2.86
N THR A 31 8.22 1.99 3.32
CA THR A 31 8.99 0.96 2.59
C THR A 31 9.37 -0.20 3.49
N LEU A 32 9.70 -1.35 2.91
CA LEU A 32 10.08 -2.54 3.68
C LEU A 32 11.38 -3.17 3.17
N ASN A 33 12.21 -3.69 4.08
CA ASN A 33 13.33 -4.57 3.73
C ASN A 33 12.92 -6.05 3.82
N CYS A 34 13.75 -6.96 3.28
CA CYS A 34 13.45 -8.39 3.30
C CYS A 34 13.31 -8.99 4.71
N LYS A 35 13.97 -8.42 5.74
CA LYS A 35 13.81 -8.90 7.12
C LYS A 35 12.44 -8.56 7.67
N GLU A 36 11.97 -7.32 7.43
CA GLU A 36 10.63 -6.86 7.81
C GLU A 36 9.56 -7.68 7.07
N ILE A 37 9.70 -7.88 5.75
CA ILE A 37 8.79 -8.73 4.96
C ILE A 37 8.76 -10.16 5.51
N THR A 38 9.92 -10.70 5.88
CA THR A 38 10.00 -12.04 6.49
C THR A 38 9.24 -12.08 7.81
N ALA A 39 9.40 -11.08 8.68
CA ALA A 39 8.68 -11.01 9.95
C ALA A 39 7.15 -10.99 9.75
N TYR A 40 6.65 -10.20 8.78
CA TYR A 40 5.22 -10.18 8.45
C TYR A 40 4.70 -11.53 7.97
N LEU A 41 5.41 -12.15 7.03
CA LEU A 41 5.02 -13.44 6.48
C LEU A 41 5.12 -14.56 7.52
N SER A 42 6.17 -14.56 8.36
CA SER A 42 6.31 -15.53 9.46
C SER A 42 5.24 -15.36 10.54
N ALA A 43 4.77 -14.14 10.80
CA ALA A 43 3.64 -13.93 11.72
C ALA A 43 2.33 -14.49 11.16
N LYS A 44 2.12 -14.40 9.84
CA LYS A 44 0.89 -14.87 9.18
C LYS A 44 0.89 -16.38 8.89
N TYR A 45 2.04 -16.94 8.51
CA TYR A 45 2.17 -18.31 7.98
C TYR A 45 3.09 -19.22 8.80
N GLY A 46 3.71 -18.72 9.86
CA GLY A 46 4.54 -19.49 10.77
C GLY A 46 5.96 -19.81 10.26
N LYS A 47 6.53 -20.88 10.80
CA LYS A 47 7.96 -21.24 10.67
C LYS A 47 8.38 -21.68 9.26
N GLU A 48 7.44 -21.95 8.35
CA GLU A 48 7.74 -22.33 6.96
C GLU A 48 8.30 -21.17 6.12
N ILE A 49 8.07 -19.94 6.59
CA ILE A 49 8.63 -18.73 5.98
C ILE A 49 10.02 -18.51 6.57
N THR A 50 11.03 -18.60 5.70
CA THR A 50 12.41 -18.29 6.06
C THR A 50 12.91 -17.10 5.26
N TYR A 51 13.86 -16.37 5.85
CA TYR A 51 14.50 -15.21 5.22
C TYR A 51 15.09 -15.55 3.83
N LYS A 52 15.73 -16.73 3.70
CA LYS A 52 16.27 -17.23 2.42
C LYS A 52 15.18 -17.39 1.36
N ARG A 53 14.01 -17.90 1.75
CA ARG A 53 12.88 -18.11 0.84
C ARG A 53 12.31 -16.77 0.38
N VAL A 54 12.16 -15.81 1.28
CA VAL A 54 11.72 -14.44 0.97
C VAL A 54 12.70 -13.74 0.02
N ILE A 55 14.01 -13.82 0.26
CA ILE A 55 15.01 -13.25 -0.66
C ILE A 55 14.88 -13.85 -2.06
N ARG A 56 14.78 -15.18 -2.16
CA ARG A 56 14.67 -15.87 -3.46
C ARG A 56 13.42 -15.42 -4.21
N SER A 57 12.28 -15.35 -3.52
CA SER A 57 11.02 -14.89 -4.11
C SER A 57 11.06 -13.41 -4.51
N MET A 58 11.66 -12.54 -3.68
CA MET A 58 11.87 -11.13 -4.03
C MET A 58 12.79 -11.00 -5.25
N LYS A 59 13.88 -11.78 -5.32
CA LYS A 59 14.78 -11.76 -6.48
C LYS A 59 14.06 -12.18 -7.76
N HIS A 60 13.27 -13.25 -7.71
CA HIS A 60 12.45 -13.69 -8.84
C HIS A 60 11.44 -12.62 -9.28
N LEU A 61 10.79 -11.93 -8.32
CA LEU A 61 9.89 -10.80 -8.63
C LEU A 61 10.63 -9.68 -9.37
N LEU A 62 11.82 -9.30 -8.89
CA LEU A 62 12.62 -8.24 -9.50
C LEU A 62 13.16 -8.64 -10.88
N GLU A 63 13.51 -9.90 -11.08
CA GLU A 63 13.92 -10.43 -12.38
C GLU A 63 12.76 -10.39 -13.37
N SER A 64 11.54 -10.75 -12.95
CA SER A 64 10.36 -10.61 -13.81
C SER A 64 10.00 -9.15 -14.11
N GLU A 65 10.13 -8.25 -13.13
CA GLU A 65 9.92 -6.81 -13.29
C GLU A 65 10.92 -6.16 -14.25
N ALA A 66 12.17 -6.62 -14.23
CA ALA A 66 13.22 -6.09 -15.10
C ALA A 66 12.96 -6.34 -16.60
N LEU A 67 12.10 -7.32 -16.92
CA LEU A 67 11.66 -7.59 -18.30
C LEU A 67 10.54 -6.64 -18.76
N LEU A 68 9.91 -5.93 -17.83
CA LEU A 68 8.82 -5.01 -18.15
C LEU A 68 9.36 -3.60 -18.44
N PRO A 69 8.70 -2.83 -19.33
CA PRO A 69 8.96 -1.41 -19.51
C PRO A 69 8.87 -0.66 -18.17
N ASN A 70 9.66 0.39 -18.00
CA ASN A 70 9.70 1.18 -16.75
C ASN A 70 8.32 1.67 -16.28
N SER A 71 7.41 1.99 -17.22
CA SER A 71 6.03 2.42 -16.92
C SER A 71 5.12 1.31 -16.38
N GLN A 72 5.50 0.04 -16.59
CA GLN A 72 4.74 -1.14 -16.16
C GLN A 72 5.34 -1.79 -14.91
N GLN A 73 6.55 -1.38 -14.51
CA GLN A 73 7.18 -1.84 -13.29
C GLN A 73 6.40 -1.36 -12.06
N ILE A 74 6.01 -2.29 -11.20
CA ILE A 74 5.23 -2.05 -9.98
C ILE A 74 6.08 -2.05 -8.71
N ILE A 75 7.33 -2.52 -8.74
CA ILE A 75 8.21 -2.54 -7.56
C ILE A 75 9.22 -1.40 -7.63
N GLY A 76 9.24 -0.58 -6.59
CA GLY A 76 10.23 0.46 -6.36
C GLY A 76 11.30 0.01 -5.38
N ILE A 77 12.53 0.51 -5.57
CA ILE A 77 13.68 0.21 -4.72
C ILE A 77 14.31 1.52 -4.28
N ILE A 78 14.57 1.67 -2.99
CA ILE A 78 15.38 2.75 -2.43
C ILE A 78 16.59 2.19 -1.67
N GLY A 79 17.65 2.98 -1.62
CA GLY A 79 18.88 2.67 -0.89
C GLY A 79 19.91 1.86 -1.67
N GLU A 80 21.12 1.82 -1.11
CA GLU A 80 22.27 1.13 -1.69
C GLU A 80 22.11 -0.40 -1.67
N THR A 81 22.94 -1.10 -2.42
CA THR A 81 22.88 -2.55 -2.68
C THR A 81 22.70 -3.43 -1.43
N LYS A 82 23.26 -3.03 -0.28
CA LYS A 82 23.17 -3.76 1.00
C LYS A 82 22.01 -3.32 1.91
N ARG A 83 21.33 -2.23 1.60
CA ARG A 83 20.25 -1.62 2.41
C ARG A 83 19.00 -1.34 1.57
N LYS A 84 18.75 -2.17 0.56
CA LYS A 84 17.56 -2.07 -0.30
C LYS A 84 16.29 -2.13 0.56
N ARG A 85 15.43 -1.13 0.38
CA ARG A 85 14.04 -1.15 0.82
C ARG A 85 13.14 -1.11 -0.40
N TYR A 86 12.01 -1.78 -0.30
CA TYR A 86 11.09 -2.08 -1.38
C TYR A 86 9.74 -1.42 -1.09
N TYR A 87 9.08 -0.98 -2.15
CA TYR A 87 7.76 -0.36 -2.08
C TYR A 87 6.98 -0.63 -3.36
N TYR A 88 5.67 -0.44 -3.32
CA TYR A 88 4.78 -0.56 -4.46
C TYR A 88 4.63 0.79 -5.17
N LYS A 89 5.13 0.92 -6.41
CA LYS A 89 5.18 2.19 -7.16
C LYS A 89 3.80 2.82 -7.37
N ASN A 90 2.80 2.00 -7.69
CA ASN A 90 1.47 2.46 -8.08
C ASN A 90 0.56 2.64 -6.87
N SER A 91 1.05 3.33 -5.84
CA SER A 91 0.27 3.64 -4.64
C SER A 91 -0.33 5.05 -4.76
N ILE A 92 -1.63 5.18 -4.53
CA ILE A 92 -2.31 6.48 -4.38
C ILE A 92 -1.78 7.12 -3.08
N SER A 93 -1.51 8.43 -3.06
CA SER A 93 -1.13 9.14 -1.83
C SER A 93 -2.29 9.25 -0.84
N ASP A 94 -2.01 9.51 0.43
CA ASP A 94 -3.08 9.69 1.43
C ASP A 94 -3.98 10.89 1.10
N VAL A 95 -3.40 11.95 0.53
CA VAL A 95 -4.14 13.15 0.10
C VAL A 95 -5.02 12.84 -1.11
N GLU A 96 -4.51 12.15 -2.12
CA GLU A 96 -5.30 11.75 -3.30
C GLU A 96 -6.42 10.78 -2.92
N LEU A 97 -6.17 9.85 -2.00
CA LEU A 97 -7.18 8.93 -1.51
C LEU A 97 -8.28 9.68 -0.74
N LYS A 98 -7.90 10.64 0.11
CA LYS A 98 -8.85 11.51 0.81
C LYS A 98 -9.68 12.32 -0.18
N TYR A 99 -9.04 12.96 -1.15
CA TYR A 99 -9.72 13.72 -2.20
C TYR A 99 -10.71 12.85 -2.97
N LEU A 100 -10.33 11.62 -3.34
CA LEU A 100 -11.21 10.67 -4.01
C LEU A 100 -12.43 10.31 -3.16
N ILE A 101 -12.24 10.04 -1.86
CA ILE A 101 -13.32 9.78 -0.92
C ILE A 101 -14.25 10.99 -0.83
N ASP A 102 -13.70 12.20 -0.68
CA ASP A 102 -14.48 13.44 -0.63
C ASP A 102 -15.29 13.67 -1.91
N CYS A 103 -14.69 13.45 -3.08
CA CYS A 103 -15.38 13.53 -4.37
C CYS A 103 -16.56 12.56 -4.47
N VAL A 104 -16.39 11.32 -4.00
CA VAL A 104 -17.47 10.33 -3.97
C VAL A 104 -18.58 10.78 -3.03
N MET A 105 -18.22 11.24 -1.83
CA MET A 105 -19.18 11.63 -0.80
C MET A 105 -19.97 12.89 -1.14
N HIS A 106 -19.38 13.83 -1.88
CA HIS A 106 -20.01 15.07 -2.33
C HIS A 106 -20.56 15.01 -3.76
N SER A 107 -20.51 13.84 -4.39
CA SER A 107 -21.02 13.65 -5.75
C SER A 107 -22.53 13.86 -5.84
N LYS A 108 -22.99 14.53 -6.89
CA LYS A 108 -24.42 14.61 -7.25
C LYS A 108 -24.93 13.36 -7.97
N ILE A 109 -24.05 12.43 -8.31
CA ILE A 109 -24.36 11.22 -9.08
C ILE A 109 -24.92 10.12 -8.16
N PHE A 110 -24.40 10.02 -6.93
CA PHE A 110 -24.78 8.97 -5.98
C PHE A 110 -25.72 9.51 -4.91
N ARG A 111 -26.66 8.68 -4.47
CA ARG A 111 -27.41 8.95 -3.23
C ARG A 111 -26.49 8.81 -2.03
N LYS A 112 -26.77 9.51 -0.92
CA LYS A 112 -25.96 9.53 0.31
C LYS A 112 -25.51 8.13 0.79
N GLU A 113 -26.42 7.16 0.79
CA GLU A 113 -26.13 5.77 1.19
C GLU A 113 -25.16 5.06 0.22
N GLN A 114 -25.35 5.27 -1.09
CA GLN A 114 -24.49 4.69 -2.12
C GLN A 114 -23.08 5.31 -2.08
N ALA A 115 -23.01 6.62 -1.86
CA ALA A 115 -21.75 7.34 -1.70
C ALA A 115 -21.00 6.83 -0.46
N GLY A 116 -21.67 6.72 0.69
CA GLY A 116 -21.10 6.16 1.91
C GLY A 116 -20.61 4.72 1.73
N SER A 117 -21.39 3.87 1.07
CA SER A 117 -21.00 2.49 0.75
C SER A 117 -19.77 2.43 -0.16
N LEU A 118 -19.71 3.29 -1.20
CA LEU A 118 -18.56 3.34 -2.11
C LEU A 118 -17.30 3.87 -1.41
N ALA A 119 -17.41 4.93 -0.60
CA ALA A 119 -16.29 5.45 0.18
C ALA A 119 -15.70 4.39 1.12
N LYS A 120 -16.55 3.64 1.84
CA LYS A 120 -16.10 2.51 2.69
C LYS A 120 -15.40 1.42 1.88
N ARG A 121 -15.90 1.10 0.68
CA ARG A 121 -15.24 0.12 -0.21
C ARG A 121 -13.90 0.63 -0.75
N LEU A 122 -13.80 1.91 -1.14
CA LEU A 122 -12.54 2.51 -1.59
C LEU A 122 -11.50 2.52 -0.47
N GLN A 123 -11.92 2.87 0.75
CA GLN A 123 -11.08 2.76 1.94
C GLN A 123 -10.61 1.32 2.15
N ALA A 124 -11.49 0.33 2.09
CA ALA A 124 -11.11 -1.08 2.22
C ALA A 124 -10.15 -1.54 1.11
N LEU A 125 -10.42 -1.18 -0.15
CA LEU A 125 -9.59 -1.53 -1.31
C LEU A 125 -8.21 -0.87 -1.28
N SER A 126 -8.09 0.29 -0.64
CA SER A 126 -6.78 0.90 -0.40
C SER A 126 -5.91 0.08 0.55
N ASN A 127 -6.49 -0.88 1.28
CA ASN A 127 -5.86 -1.61 2.37
C ASN A 127 -5.22 -0.70 3.44
N ARG A 128 -5.61 0.58 3.50
CA ARG A 128 -5.13 1.55 4.48
C ARG A 128 -6.17 1.79 5.55
N ASN A 129 -5.69 1.97 6.78
CA ASN A 129 -6.55 2.37 7.88
C ASN A 129 -6.80 3.90 7.83
N VAL A 130 -7.67 4.33 6.89
CA VAL A 130 -8.03 5.75 6.65
C VAL A 130 -8.90 6.32 7.79
N VAL A 131 -9.15 5.58 8.87
CA VAL A 131 -9.90 6.05 10.06
C VAL A 131 -9.27 7.32 10.64
N LYS A 132 -7.95 7.51 10.52
CA LYS A 132 -7.27 8.74 10.92
C LYS A 132 -7.35 9.89 9.90
N LEU A 133 -7.58 9.58 8.63
CA LEU A 133 -7.51 10.55 7.51
C LEU A 133 -8.89 11.13 7.17
N THR A 134 -9.96 10.35 7.37
CA THR A 134 -11.36 10.76 7.12
C THR A 134 -12.28 10.43 8.31
N PRO A 135 -12.02 10.95 9.52
CA PRO A 135 -12.82 10.62 10.71
C PRO A 135 -14.30 11.01 10.58
N TYR A 136 -14.59 12.04 9.79
CA TYR A 136 -15.95 12.52 9.49
C TYR A 136 -16.81 11.52 8.70
N VAL A 137 -16.20 10.55 8.03
CA VAL A 137 -16.92 9.49 7.27
C VAL A 137 -17.44 8.38 8.21
N ASN A 138 -16.88 8.25 9.41
CA ASN A 138 -17.22 7.17 10.32
C ASN A 138 -18.42 7.46 11.22
N ASP A 139 -18.54 8.66 11.81
CA ASP A 139 -19.54 8.90 12.86
C ASP A 139 -20.50 10.08 12.62
N SER A 140 -20.31 10.90 11.58
CA SER A 140 -21.14 12.12 11.41
C SER A 140 -21.39 12.56 9.97
N PHE A 141 -21.29 11.64 9.00
CA PHE A 141 -21.39 12.05 7.60
C PHE A 141 -22.83 12.41 7.21
N GLY A 142 -23.08 13.71 7.10
CA GLY A 142 -24.31 14.32 6.60
C GLY A 142 -25.36 14.66 7.66
N GLU A 143 -24.95 14.94 8.89
CA GLU A 143 -25.65 15.95 9.69
C GLU A 143 -25.23 17.31 9.14
N GLN A 144 -26.11 17.93 8.36
CA GLN A 144 -25.96 19.35 8.04
C GLN A 144 -26.16 20.14 9.34
N ARG A 145 -25.19 21.00 9.68
CA ARG A 145 -25.47 22.12 10.59
C ARG A 145 -26.40 23.11 9.91
#